data_AF-A0A506RB72-F1
#
_entry.id   AF-A0A506RB72-F1
#
_cell.length_a   1.000
_cell.length_b   1.000
_cell.length_c   1.000
_cell.angle_alpha   90.00
_cell.angle_beta   90.00
_cell.angle_gamma   90.00
#
_symmetry.space_group_name_H-M   'P 1'
#
loop_
_entity.id
_entity.type
_entity.pdbx_description
1 polymer ?
#
loop_
_entity_poly.entity_id
_entity_poly.type
_entity_poly.pdbx_seq_one_letter_code
_entity_poly.pdbx_strand_id
1 'polypeptide(L)'
;MKTEKEILAEFITLVFKTSESSAFDYFSKESLMKGSLTSVRLAANDAIEISSHMRKTEQAVLDANLLSIGLPSLSSIQNKTFREFMKIANRGSIKKELEYRLARSLSETEVLNSEQQEIAYQMLECYEQART
;
A
#
# COMPACT_ATOMS: atom_id res chain seq x y z
N MET A 1 -6.08 1.89 10.90
CA MET A 1 -5.41 1.62 9.61
C MET A 1 -4.43 2.74 9.28
N LYS A 2 -3.19 2.40 8.88
CA LYS A 2 -2.24 3.37 8.31
C LYS A 2 -2.79 3.90 6.98
N THR A 3 -2.61 5.18 6.72
CA THR A 3 -2.97 5.79 5.42
C THR A 3 -2.08 5.25 4.29
N GLU A 4 -2.54 5.31 3.04
CA GLU A 4 -1.67 4.97 1.89
C GLU A 4 -0.34 5.73 1.94
N LYS A 5 -0.36 7.00 2.33
CA LYS A 5 0.86 7.80 2.40
C LYS A 5 1.85 7.24 3.42
N GLU A 6 1.38 6.81 4.59
CA GLU A 6 2.22 6.20 5.62
C GLU A 6 2.75 4.84 5.18
N ILE A 7 1.90 4.01 4.56
CA ILE A 7 2.28 2.70 4.02
C ILE A 7 3.38 2.87 2.98
N LEU A 8 3.20 3.78 2.03
CA LEU A 8 4.18 4.04 0.97
C LEU A 8 5.46 4.66 1.54
N ALA A 9 5.36 5.62 2.47
CA ALA A 9 6.52 6.24 3.08
C ALA A 9 7.39 5.23 3.84
N GLU A 10 6.77 4.36 4.63
CA GLU A 10 7.50 3.32 5.37
C GLU A 10 8.11 2.26 4.43
N PHE A 11 7.38 1.87 3.38
CA PHE A 11 7.90 0.98 2.34
C PHE A 11 9.14 1.57 1.65
N ILE A 12 9.07 2.84 1.21
CA ILE A 12 10.20 3.55 0.58
C ILE A 12 11.39 3.58 1.55
N THR A 13 11.17 3.99 2.81
CA THR A 13 12.24 4.03 3.80
C THR A 13 12.89 2.65 3.97
N LEU A 14 12.14 1.55 3.98
CA LEU A 14 12.70 0.20 4.09
C LEU A 14 13.53 -0.21 2.87
N VAL A 15 13.03 0.03 1.66
CA VAL A 15 13.72 -0.33 0.40
C VAL A 15 15.03 0.45 0.25
N PHE A 16 15.00 1.76 0.53
CA PHE A 16 16.19 2.60 0.41
C PHE A 16 17.11 2.50 1.64
N LYS A 17 16.67 1.88 2.74
CA LYS A 17 17.54 1.63 3.90
C LYS A 17 18.49 0.46 3.70
N THR A 18 18.16 -0.45 2.78
CA THR A 18 19.03 -1.57 2.42
C THR A 18 20.11 -1.22 1.40
N SER A 19 20.10 -0.02 0.79
CA SER A 19 21.16 0.44 -0.11
C SER A 19 22.11 1.40 0.62
N GLU A 20 23.41 1.11 0.62
CA GLU A 20 24.47 1.80 1.38
C GLU A 20 24.78 3.25 0.92
N SER A 21 23.79 4.04 0.49
CA SER A 21 24.04 5.37 -0.09
C SER A 21 23.46 6.50 0.73
N SER A 22 24.30 7.50 1.02
CA SER A 22 24.07 8.79 1.74
C SER A 22 22.83 9.64 1.37
N ALA A 23 21.93 9.17 0.50
CA ALA A 23 20.65 9.79 0.17
C ALA A 23 19.55 9.65 1.27
N PHE A 24 19.92 9.11 2.43
CA PHE A 24 19.04 8.69 3.52
C PHE A 24 18.10 9.77 4.08
N ASP A 25 18.48 11.05 4.04
CA ASP A 25 17.66 12.11 4.62
C ASP A 25 16.41 12.42 3.77
N TYR A 26 16.49 12.27 2.45
CA TYR A 26 15.39 12.58 1.53
C TYR A 26 14.29 11.51 1.55
N PHE A 27 14.66 10.23 1.72
CA PHE A 27 13.73 9.10 1.78
C PHE A 27 13.40 8.66 3.21
N SER A 28 13.76 9.48 4.20
CA SER A 28 13.30 9.28 5.57
C SER A 28 11.77 9.43 5.62
N LYS A 29 11.13 8.67 6.51
CA LYS A 29 9.68 8.75 6.74
C LYS A 29 9.26 10.20 7.00
N GLU A 30 10.05 10.95 7.78
CA GLU A 30 9.74 12.34 8.11
C GLU A 30 9.72 13.25 6.86
N SER A 31 10.72 13.13 5.98
CA SER A 31 10.79 13.87 4.72
C SER A 31 9.66 13.51 3.76
N LEU A 32 9.35 12.21 3.63
CA LEU A 32 8.26 11.72 2.77
C LEU A 32 6.88 12.17 3.27
N MET A 33 6.70 12.23 4.59
CA MET A 33 5.46 12.74 5.19
C MET A 33 5.27 14.24 4.97
N LYS A 34 6.33 15.02 4.76
CA LYS A 34 6.25 16.44 4.34
C LYS A 34 5.91 16.62 2.85
N GLY A 35 6.23 15.63 2.01
CA GLY A 35 5.95 15.65 0.57
C GLY A 35 4.47 15.49 0.20
N SER A 36 4.12 15.76 -1.05
CA SER A 36 2.76 15.48 -1.56
C SER A 36 2.50 13.97 -1.68
N LEU A 37 1.24 13.53 -1.65
CA LEU A 37 0.92 12.11 -1.90
C LEU A 37 1.39 11.67 -3.31
N THR A 38 1.31 12.56 -4.30
CA THR A 38 1.78 12.30 -5.67
C THR A 38 3.28 12.03 -5.71
N SER A 39 4.09 12.86 -5.03
CA SER A 39 5.55 12.65 -4.96
C SER A 39 5.92 11.38 -4.20
N VAL A 40 5.18 11.05 -3.12
CA VAL A 40 5.37 9.79 -2.38
C VAL A 40 5.04 8.59 -3.27
N ARG A 41 3.98 8.65 -4.08
CA ARG A 41 3.66 7.58 -5.05
C ARG A 41 4.73 7.39 -6.11
N LEU A 42 5.36 8.46 -6.59
CA LEU A 42 6.47 8.35 -7.54
C LEU A 42 7.66 7.63 -6.90
N ALA A 43 8.09 8.08 -5.72
CA ALA A 43 9.17 7.43 -4.98
C ALA A 43 8.85 5.96 -4.63
N ALA A 44 7.58 5.63 -4.37
CA ALA A 44 7.16 4.25 -4.15
C ALA A 44 7.25 3.39 -5.42
N ASN A 45 7.01 3.97 -6.60
CA ASN A 45 7.21 3.25 -7.86
C ASN A 45 8.70 2.97 -8.10
N ASP A 46 9.57 3.93 -7.80
CA ASP A 46 11.03 3.74 -7.89
C ASP A 46 11.48 2.65 -6.91
N ALA A 47 10.95 2.65 -5.68
CA ALA A 47 11.20 1.59 -4.70
C ALA A 47 10.69 0.22 -5.18
N ILE A 48 9.52 0.16 -5.83
CA ILE A 48 9.00 -1.07 -6.43
C ILE A 48 9.95 -1.57 -7.53
N GLU A 49 10.41 -0.69 -8.42
CA GLU A 49 11.34 -1.04 -9.50
C GLU A 49 12.64 -1.62 -8.94
N ILE A 50 13.25 -0.94 -7.97
CA ILE A 50 14.47 -1.41 -7.28
C ILE A 50 14.23 -2.78 -6.63
N SER A 51 13.13 -2.94 -5.90
CA SER A 51 12.80 -4.21 -5.23
C SER A 51 12.60 -5.37 -6.21
N SER A 52 12.15 -5.09 -7.44
CA SER A 52 11.96 -6.11 -8.48
C SER A 52 13.29 -6.68 -8.99
N HIS A 53 14.37 -5.92 -8.87
CA HIS A 53 15.73 -6.32 -9.23
C HIS A 53 16.50 -6.98 -8.07
N MET A 54 15.96 -6.98 -6.84
CA MET A 54 16.56 -7.67 -5.69
C MET A 54 16.50 -9.19 -5.85
N ARG A 55 17.44 -9.90 -5.21
CA ARG A 55 17.42 -11.36 -5.17
C ARG A 55 16.23 -11.86 -4.34
N LYS A 56 15.75 -13.07 -4.62
CA LYS A 56 14.64 -13.67 -3.85
C LYS A 56 14.87 -13.71 -2.34
N THR A 57 16.13 -13.91 -1.90
CA THR A 57 16.49 -13.89 -0.48
C THR A 57 16.35 -12.48 0.13
N GLU A 58 16.69 -11.44 -0.61
CA GLU A 58 16.57 -10.04 -0.18
C GLU A 58 15.10 -9.61 -0.18
N GLN A 59 14.33 -10.03 -1.20
CA GLN A 59 12.88 -9.82 -1.23
C GLN A 59 12.19 -10.50 -0.05
N ALA A 60 12.57 -11.72 0.33
CA ALA A 60 12.01 -12.42 1.49
C ALA A 60 12.31 -11.70 2.82
N VAL A 61 13.52 -11.14 2.96
CA VAL A 61 13.89 -10.33 4.14
C VAL A 61 13.09 -9.03 4.17
N LEU A 62 12.96 -8.35 3.02
CA LEU A 62 12.14 -7.15 2.90
C LEU A 62 10.68 -7.44 3.24
N ASP A 63 10.14 -8.55 2.74
CA ASP A 63 8.76 -8.97 2.99
C ASP A 63 8.52 -9.25 4.48
N ALA A 64 9.42 -9.99 5.14
CA ALA A 64 9.37 -10.21 6.58
C ALA A 64 9.42 -8.90 7.37
N ASN A 65 10.26 -7.94 6.95
CA ASN A 65 10.34 -6.62 7.58
C ASN A 65 9.02 -5.86 7.41
N LEU A 66 8.42 -5.85 6.22
CA LEU A 66 7.13 -5.19 5.96
C LEU A 66 6.03 -5.75 6.86
N LEU A 67 5.90 -7.07 6.90
CA LEU A 67 4.92 -7.75 7.74
C LEU A 67 5.14 -7.46 9.23
N SER A 68 6.40 -7.40 9.69
CA SER A 68 6.72 -7.12 11.10
C SER A 68 6.26 -5.74 11.58
N ILE A 69 6.15 -4.76 10.67
CA ILE A 69 5.67 -3.41 10.95
C ILE A 69 4.20 -3.19 10.56
N GLY A 70 3.48 -4.29 10.28
CA GLY A 70 2.06 -4.27 9.91
C GLY A 70 1.78 -3.71 8.51
N LEU A 71 2.77 -3.71 7.62
CA LEU A 71 2.58 -3.36 6.22
C LEU A 71 2.23 -4.58 5.37
N PRO A 72 1.57 -4.38 4.22
CA PRO A 72 1.33 -5.44 3.25
C PRO A 72 2.64 -6.02 2.70
N SER A 73 2.57 -7.26 2.21
CA SER A 73 3.68 -7.92 1.52
C SER A 73 4.16 -7.11 0.31
N LEU A 74 5.40 -7.34 -0.12
CA LEU A 74 5.95 -6.73 -1.34
C LEU A 74 5.06 -7.03 -2.56
N SER A 75 4.54 -8.27 -2.63
CA SER A 75 3.64 -8.70 -3.70
C SER A 75 2.32 -7.93 -3.69
N SER A 76 1.77 -7.64 -2.51
CA SER A 76 0.57 -6.82 -2.33
C SER A 76 0.83 -5.37 -2.75
N ILE A 77 1.98 -4.79 -2.37
CA ILE A 77 2.34 -3.41 -2.74
C ILE A 77 2.53 -3.26 -4.25
N GLN A 78 3.13 -4.25 -4.91
CA GLN A 78 3.27 -4.30 -6.37
C GLN A 78 1.92 -4.41 -7.08
N ASN A 79 0.95 -5.08 -6.44
CA ASN A 79 -0.36 -5.31 -7.02
C ASN A 79 -1.10 -3.99 -7.32
N LYS A 80 -1.46 -3.81 -8.60
CA LYS A 80 -2.18 -2.63 -9.06
C LYS A 80 -3.57 -2.52 -8.44
N THR A 81 -4.28 -3.64 -8.25
CA THR A 81 -5.63 -3.63 -7.68
C THR A 81 -5.61 -3.24 -6.20
N PHE A 82 -4.59 -3.68 -5.45
CA PHE A 82 -4.35 -3.26 -4.08
C PHE A 82 -4.17 -1.74 -3.98
N ARG A 83 -3.33 -1.16 -4.86
CA ARG A 83 -3.12 0.30 -4.88
C ARG A 83 -4.40 1.07 -5.21
N GLU A 84 -5.20 0.60 -6.15
CA GLU A 84 -6.50 1.22 -6.43
C GLU A 84 -7.46 1.09 -5.25
N PHE A 85 -7.51 -0.07 -4.58
CA PHE A 85 -8.29 -0.25 -3.36
C PHE A 85 -7.90 0.75 -2.27
N MET A 86 -6.61 0.94 -2.00
CA MET A 86 -6.14 1.89 -1.00
C MET A 86 -6.57 3.33 -1.28
N LYS A 87 -6.68 3.74 -2.55
CA LYS A 87 -7.23 5.05 -2.92
C LYS A 87 -8.70 5.19 -2.53
N ILE A 88 -9.49 4.14 -2.75
CA ILE A 88 -10.91 4.10 -2.42
C ILE A 88 -11.06 4.08 -0.88
N ALA A 89 -10.29 3.23 -0.20
CA ALA A 89 -10.30 3.09 1.27
C ALA A 89 -9.92 4.39 1.98
N ASN A 90 -8.88 5.09 1.53
CA ASN A 90 -8.53 6.41 2.08
C ASN A 90 -9.62 7.47 1.90
N ARG A 91 -10.40 7.36 0.82
CA ARG A 91 -11.56 8.23 0.58
C ARG A 91 -12.76 7.81 1.43
N GLY A 92 -12.74 6.62 2.01
CA GLY A 92 -13.74 6.07 2.92
C GLY A 92 -15.09 5.74 2.27
N SER A 93 -15.21 5.81 0.94
CA SER A 93 -16.49 5.60 0.25
C SER A 93 -16.33 5.11 -1.18
N ILE A 94 -17.19 4.18 -1.57
CA ILE A 94 -17.37 3.70 -2.95
C ILE A 94 -18.33 4.65 -3.67
N LYS A 95 -17.93 5.18 -4.82
CA LYS A 95 -18.72 6.15 -5.60
C LYS A 95 -19.23 5.59 -6.92
N LYS A 96 -18.59 4.54 -7.45
CA LYS A 96 -18.89 3.99 -8.76
C LYS A 96 -18.94 2.46 -8.72
N GLU A 97 -19.69 1.89 -9.66
CA GLU A 97 -19.83 0.43 -9.81
C GLU A 97 -18.50 -0.29 -10.01
N LEU A 98 -17.56 0.32 -10.73
CA LEU A 98 -16.22 -0.25 -10.92
C LEU A 98 -15.44 -0.37 -9.61
N GLU A 99 -15.59 0.62 -8.72
CA GLU A 99 -14.95 0.63 -7.41
C GLU A 99 -15.57 -0.44 -6.49
N TYR A 100 -16.90 -0.62 -6.59
CA TYR A 100 -17.62 -1.69 -5.91
C TYR A 100 -17.09 -3.07 -6.32
N ARG A 101 -17.04 -3.35 -7.63
CA ARG A 101 -16.54 -4.62 -8.15
C ARG A 101 -15.09 -4.88 -7.73
N LEU A 102 -14.26 -3.83 -7.73
CA LEU A 102 -12.87 -3.94 -7.29
C LEU A 102 -12.78 -4.28 -5.79
N ALA A 103 -13.47 -3.55 -4.93
CA ALA A 103 -13.47 -3.82 -3.49
C ALA A 103 -14.00 -5.24 -3.17
N ARG A 104 -15.08 -5.66 -3.84
CA ARG A 104 -15.65 -7.01 -3.70
C ARG A 104 -14.72 -8.11 -4.19
N SER A 105 -14.00 -7.88 -5.29
CA SER A 105 -13.04 -8.85 -5.81
C SER A 105 -11.82 -9.06 -4.90
N LEU A 106 -11.53 -8.08 -4.03
CA LEU A 106 -10.38 -8.11 -3.13
C LEU A 106 -10.74 -8.48 -1.70
N SER A 107 -11.98 -8.25 -1.27
CA SER A 107 -12.42 -8.48 0.11
C SER A 107 -12.24 -9.92 0.57
N GLU A 108 -12.27 -10.89 -0.35
CA GLU A 108 -12.10 -12.32 -0.08
C GLU A 108 -10.70 -12.86 -0.43
N THR A 109 -9.75 -11.97 -0.78
CA THR A 109 -8.40 -12.36 -1.19
C THR A 109 -7.37 -12.09 -0.11
N GLU A 110 -6.27 -12.85 -0.12
CA GLU A 110 -5.10 -12.67 0.76
C GLU A 110 -4.28 -11.40 0.41
N VAL A 111 -4.68 -10.67 -0.64
CA VAL A 111 -4.06 -9.40 -1.02
C VAL A 111 -4.28 -8.34 0.07
N LEU A 112 -5.42 -8.39 0.74
CA LEU A 112 -5.78 -7.52 1.86
C LEU A 112 -5.49 -8.23 3.19
N ASN A 113 -4.96 -7.49 4.17
CA ASN A 113 -4.88 -7.99 5.54
C ASN A 113 -6.25 -7.91 6.24
N SER A 114 -6.37 -8.52 7.42
CA SER A 114 -7.66 -8.59 8.15
C SER A 114 -8.30 -7.22 8.41
N GLU A 115 -7.51 -6.21 8.80
CA GLU A 115 -8.01 -4.83 9.02
C GLU A 115 -8.54 -4.21 7.71
N GLN A 116 -7.85 -4.44 6.59
CA GLN A 116 -8.27 -3.96 5.28
C GLN A 116 -9.50 -4.69 4.74
N GLN A 117 -9.65 -5.99 5.04
CA GLN A 117 -10.83 -6.77 4.70
C GLN A 117 -12.06 -6.24 5.44
N GLU A 118 -11.95 -5.95 6.73
CA GLU A 118 -13.04 -5.32 7.51
C GLU A 118 -13.48 -3.99 6.89
N ILE A 119 -12.51 -3.13 6.51
CA ILE A 119 -12.81 -1.86 5.84
C ILE A 119 -13.48 -2.10 4.49
N ALA A 120 -13.02 -3.08 3.71
CA ALA A 120 -13.65 -3.43 2.43
C ALA A 120 -15.11 -3.84 2.64
N TYR A 121 -15.40 -4.72 3.62
CA TYR A 121 -16.75 -5.16 3.92
C TYR A 121 -17.65 -4.01 4.36
N GLN A 122 -17.17 -3.14 5.26
CA GLN A 122 -17.93 -1.98 5.71
C GLN A 122 -18.29 -1.05 4.54
N MET A 123 -17.34 -0.80 3.63
CA MET A 123 -17.57 0.06 2.47
C MET A 123 -18.55 -0.55 1.46
N LEU A 124 -18.51 -1.87 1.27
CA LEU A 124 -19.46 -2.59 0.42
C LEU A 124 -20.87 -2.52 1.00
N GLU A 125 -21.02 -2.78 2.30
CA GLU A 125 -22.30 -2.71 3.00
C GLU A 125 -22.91 -1.31 2.91
N CYS A 126 -22.15 -0.26 3.20
CA CYS A 126 -22.63 1.12 3.08
C CYS A 126 -23.09 1.47 1.66
N TYR A 127 -22.41 0.97 0.63
CA TYR A 127 -22.78 1.22 -0.76
C TYR A 127 -24.05 0.46 -1.18
N GLU A 128 -24.24 -0.75 -0.68
CA GLU A 128 -25.44 -1.56 -0.92
C GLU A 128 -26.66 -0.95 -0.22
N GLN A 129 -26.53 -0.54 1.04
CA GLN A 129 -27.59 0.12 1.80
C GLN A 129 -28.05 1.44 1.17
N ALA A 130 -27.15 2.21 0.56
CA ALA A 130 -27.50 3.47 -0.10
C ALA A 130 -28.28 3.29 -1.42
N ARG A 131 -28.42 2.06 -1.91
CA ARG A 131 -29.12 1.71 -3.17
C ARG A 131 -30.42 0.93 -2.97
N THR A 132 -30.67 0.41 -1.77
CA THR A 132 -31.99 -0.09 -1.31
C THR A 132 -32.86 1.05 -0.83
#